data_AF-A0A0D3BZ05-F1
#
_entry.id   AF-A0A0D3BZ05-F1
#
_cell.length_a   1.000
_cell.length_b   1.000
_cell.length_c   1.000
_cell.angle_alpha   90.00
_cell.angle_beta   90.00
_cell.angle_gamma   90.00
#
_symmetry.space_group_name_H-M   'P 1'
#
loop_
_entity.id
_entity.type
_entity.pdbx_description
1 polymer ?
#
loop_
_entity_poly.entity_id
_entity_poly.type
_entity_poly.pdbx_seq_one_letter_code
_entity_poly.pdbx_strand_id
1 'polypeptide(L)'
;MSLNYHFMAEQQSGSTRHAFFGFNGTAGVWRIAAMEEAGGWKDRTTVEDMDLAVRVGLLGWKFVFINDVEVKSELPSQFKAFRFQQHRWSCGPANLFRKMTMEIIHNQVFFFLSEKLRQKPSVRSLVVKEVQLYCPPPGFELWSQRI
;
A
#
# COMPACT_ATOMS: atom_id res chain seq x y z
N MET A 1 -14.57 6.34 -16.93
CA MET A 1 -13.84 5.27 -16.24
C MET A 1 -13.28 5.86 -14.95
N SER A 2 -13.79 5.46 -13.79
CA SER A 2 -13.34 6.05 -12.52
C SER A 2 -12.01 5.43 -12.08
N LEU A 3 -11.20 6.20 -11.37
CA LEU A 3 -9.87 5.80 -10.87
C LEU A 3 -9.91 4.54 -9.98
N ASN A 4 -11.05 4.28 -9.33
CA ASN A 4 -11.25 3.10 -8.49
C ASN A 4 -11.11 1.79 -9.28
N TYR A 5 -11.69 1.72 -10.49
CA TYR A 5 -11.58 0.53 -11.33
C TYR A 5 -10.13 0.25 -11.76
N HIS A 6 -9.35 1.30 -12.02
CA HIS A 6 -7.93 1.15 -12.33
C HIS A 6 -7.17 0.51 -11.16
N PHE A 7 -7.36 1.02 -9.94
CA PHE A 7 -6.70 0.48 -8.75
C PHE A 7 -7.14 -0.94 -8.42
N MET A 8 -8.42 -1.27 -8.60
CA MET A 8 -8.92 -2.62 -8.39
C MET A 8 -8.25 -3.60 -9.37
N ALA A 9 -8.20 -3.25 -10.67
CA ALA A 9 -7.56 -4.09 -11.68
C ALA A 9 -6.05 -4.25 -11.43
N GLU A 10 -5.35 -3.18 -11.06
CA GLU A 10 -3.92 -3.18 -10.73
C GLU A 10 -3.62 -4.10 -9.53
N GLN A 11 -4.34 -3.92 -8.42
CA GLN A 11 -4.11 -4.70 -7.19
C GLN A 11 -4.49 -6.17 -7.38
N GLN A 12 -5.59 -6.46 -8.06
CA GLN A 12 -6.00 -7.83 -8.38
C GLN A 12 -4.97 -8.54 -9.26
N SER A 13 -4.45 -7.85 -10.30
CA SER A 13 -3.41 -8.37 -11.18
C SER A 13 -2.09 -8.59 -10.43
N GLY A 14 -1.67 -7.60 -9.63
CA GLY A 14 -0.47 -7.65 -8.80
C GLY A 14 -0.51 -8.83 -7.83
N SER A 15 -1.62 -9.00 -7.11
CA SER A 15 -1.88 -10.12 -6.20
C SER A 15 -1.77 -11.47 -6.91
N THR A 16 -2.45 -11.63 -8.06
CA THR A 16 -2.45 -12.89 -8.82
C THR A 16 -1.04 -13.27 -9.30
N ARG A 17 -0.25 -12.28 -9.71
CA ARG A 17 1.14 -12.48 -10.15
C ARG A 17 2.13 -12.56 -9.00
N HIS A 18 1.70 -12.29 -7.76
CA HIS A 18 2.59 -12.00 -6.63
C HIS A 18 3.61 -10.90 -6.96
N ALA A 19 3.23 -9.96 -7.83
CA ALA A 19 3.98 -8.77 -8.13
C ALA A 19 3.70 -7.70 -7.05
N PHE A 20 4.63 -6.79 -6.86
CA PHE A 20 4.43 -5.67 -5.95
C PHE A 20 3.28 -4.77 -6.43
N PHE A 21 2.42 -4.38 -5.51
CA PHE A 21 1.44 -3.31 -5.67
C PHE A 21 1.44 -2.45 -4.40
N GLY A 22 1.15 -1.16 -4.54
CA GLY A 22 1.21 -0.20 -3.44
C GLY A 22 0.14 -0.43 -2.38
N PHE A 23 0.48 -0.19 -1.10
CA PHE A 23 -0.51 -0.08 -0.02
C PHE A 23 -0.98 1.37 0.12
N ASN A 24 -2.30 1.56 0.20
CA ASN A 24 -2.95 2.88 0.23
C ASN A 24 -3.37 3.32 1.65
N GLY A 25 -2.72 2.76 2.69
CA GLY A 25 -2.77 3.31 4.05
C GLY A 25 -3.91 2.84 4.95
N THR A 26 -4.93 2.18 4.41
CA THR A 26 -6.10 1.74 5.20
C THR A 26 -6.59 0.35 4.78
N ALA A 27 -7.41 -0.28 5.62
CA ALA A 27 -8.00 -1.62 5.42
C ALA A 27 -7.01 -2.77 5.10
N GLY A 28 -5.72 -2.60 5.40
CA GLY A 28 -4.70 -3.64 5.27
C GLY A 28 -4.48 -4.41 6.57
N VAL A 29 -4.08 -5.68 6.45
CA VAL A 29 -3.70 -6.53 7.57
C VAL A 29 -2.23 -6.90 7.45
N TRP A 30 -1.44 -6.44 8.41
CA TRP A 30 0.00 -6.67 8.45
C TRP A 30 0.33 -7.83 9.38
N ARG A 31 1.22 -8.71 8.95
CA ARG A 31 1.88 -9.64 9.88
C ARG A 31 2.90 -8.86 10.69
N ILE A 32 2.86 -9.03 12.02
CA ILE A 32 3.80 -8.40 12.95
C ILE A 32 5.25 -8.67 12.52
N ALA A 33 5.57 -9.93 12.20
CA ALA A 33 6.90 -10.31 11.72
C ALA A 33 7.36 -9.54 10.47
N ALA A 34 6.46 -9.24 9.53
CA ALA A 34 6.81 -8.46 8.34
C ALA A 34 7.14 -7.00 8.69
N MET A 35 6.38 -6.42 9.63
CA MET A 35 6.64 -5.07 10.12
C MET A 35 7.97 -4.99 10.89
N GLU A 36 8.23 -5.96 11.76
CA GLU A 36 9.48 -6.04 12.54
C GLU A 36 10.70 -6.23 11.62
N GLU A 37 10.64 -7.15 10.67
CA GLU A 37 11.72 -7.37 9.69
C GLU A 37 11.99 -6.13 8.83
N ALA A 38 10.96 -5.36 8.49
CA ALA A 38 11.10 -4.11 7.74
C ALA A 38 11.63 -2.94 8.59
N GLY A 39 11.68 -3.08 9.92
CA GLY A 39 12.07 -2.01 10.85
C GLY A 39 10.94 -1.02 11.15
N GLY A 40 9.69 -1.47 11.10
CA GLY A 40 8.51 -0.72 11.52
C GLY A 40 8.15 0.49 10.64
N TRP A 41 7.39 1.41 11.22
CA TRP A 41 6.98 2.67 10.60
C TRP A 41 8.14 3.68 10.60
N LYS A 42 8.27 4.44 9.51
CA LYS A 42 9.28 5.50 9.36
C LYS A 42 8.60 6.80 8.95
N ASP A 43 8.99 7.91 9.57
CA ASP A 43 8.42 9.26 9.38
C ASP A 43 9.08 10.05 8.22
N ARG A 44 9.98 9.41 7.47
CA ARG A 44 10.77 10.06 6.40
C ARG A 44 9.95 10.59 5.22
N THR A 45 8.68 10.22 5.11
CA THR A 45 7.78 10.64 4.02
C THR A 45 6.35 10.76 4.53
N THR A 46 5.51 11.51 3.81
CA THR A 46 4.07 11.66 4.08
C THR A 46 3.22 10.48 3.59
N VAL A 47 3.88 9.40 3.13
CA VAL A 47 3.31 8.15 2.61
C VAL A 47 4.05 6.98 3.26
N GLU A 48 4.03 6.96 4.60
CA GLU A 48 4.69 5.97 5.46
C GLU A 48 4.18 4.54 5.24
N ASP A 49 2.92 4.42 4.83
CA ASP A 49 2.22 3.22 4.40
C ASP A 49 2.86 2.58 3.17
N MET A 50 3.07 3.39 2.14
CA MET A 50 3.72 2.96 0.91
C MET A 50 5.20 2.66 1.15
N ASP A 51 5.86 3.45 2.00
CA ASP A 51 7.25 3.21 2.40
C ASP A 51 7.44 1.84 3.04
N LEU A 52 6.57 1.50 4.00
CA LEU A 52 6.56 0.18 4.63
C LEU A 52 6.29 -0.92 3.60
N ALA A 53 5.32 -0.71 2.70
CA ALA A 53 4.99 -1.69 1.67
C ALA A 53 6.17 -1.99 0.76
N VAL A 54 6.87 -0.98 0.27
CA VAL A 54 8.05 -1.20 -0.58
C VAL A 54 9.15 -1.93 0.20
N ARG A 55 9.46 -1.53 1.44
CA ARG A 55 10.48 -2.22 2.26
C ARG A 55 10.16 -3.68 2.51
N VAL A 56 8.91 -3.99 2.85
CA VAL A 56 8.43 -5.36 3.04
C VAL A 56 8.50 -6.15 1.73
N GLY A 57 8.10 -5.55 0.60
CA GLY A 57 8.26 -6.16 -0.72
C GLY A 57 9.71 -6.45 -1.10
N LEU A 58 10.62 -5.53 -0.78
CA LEU A 58 12.07 -5.69 -0.96
C LEU A 58 12.69 -6.81 -0.09
N LEU A 59 12.01 -7.19 1.00
CA LEU A 59 12.37 -8.35 1.83
C LEU A 59 11.77 -9.68 1.29
N GLY A 60 11.06 -9.65 0.17
CA GLY A 60 10.47 -10.82 -0.48
C GLY A 60 9.12 -11.25 0.09
N TRP A 61 8.48 -10.43 0.91
CA TRP A 61 7.10 -10.66 1.33
C TRP A 61 6.16 -10.39 0.15
N LYS A 62 5.09 -11.20 0.06
CA LYS A 62 4.13 -11.14 -1.05
C LYS A 62 2.85 -10.47 -0.59
N PHE A 63 2.34 -9.55 -1.39
CA PHE A 63 1.05 -8.89 -1.14
C PHE A 63 -0.08 -9.68 -1.79
N VAL A 64 -1.20 -9.82 -1.08
CA VAL A 64 -2.41 -10.50 -1.53
C VAL A 64 -3.59 -9.55 -1.40
N PHE A 65 -4.31 -9.37 -2.49
CA PHE A 65 -5.53 -8.58 -2.59
C PHE A 65 -6.78 -9.46 -2.52
N ILE A 66 -7.77 -9.03 -1.72
CA ILE A 66 -9.05 -9.72 -1.55
C ILE A 66 -10.18 -8.77 -1.91
N ASN A 67 -10.93 -9.10 -2.97
CA ASN A 67 -12.02 -8.26 -3.48
C ASN A 67 -13.36 -8.48 -2.76
N ASP A 68 -13.53 -9.60 -2.05
CA ASP A 68 -14.85 -10.05 -1.56
C ASP A 68 -15.32 -9.39 -0.25
N VAL A 69 -14.46 -8.61 0.39
CA VAL A 69 -14.84 -7.82 1.56
C VAL A 69 -14.93 -6.37 1.05
N GLU A 70 -15.59 -5.44 1.75
CA GLU A 70 -15.53 -4.00 1.42
C GLU A 70 -15.46 -3.21 2.71
N VAL A 71 -14.68 -2.13 2.74
CA VAL A 71 -14.60 -1.21 3.88
C VAL A 71 -14.98 0.17 3.39
N LYS A 72 -16.04 0.75 3.97
CA LYS A 72 -16.46 2.12 3.68
C LYS A 72 -15.50 3.11 4.34
N SER A 73 -15.05 4.10 3.59
CA SER A 73 -14.26 5.22 4.10
C SER A 73 -14.95 6.54 3.76
N GLU A 74 -14.77 7.53 4.62
CA GLU A 74 -15.35 8.85 4.41
C GLU A 74 -14.53 9.67 3.42
N LEU A 75 -15.23 10.32 2.50
CA LEU A 75 -14.65 11.36 1.66
C LEU A 75 -14.64 12.71 2.39
N PRO A 76 -13.66 13.59 2.09
CA PRO A 76 -13.72 14.96 2.54
C PRO A 76 -15.01 15.64 2.05
N SER A 77 -15.78 16.21 2.98
CA SER A 77 -17.06 16.88 2.68
C SER A 77 -16.90 18.15 1.82
N GLN A 78 -15.71 18.74 1.81
CA GLN A 78 -15.39 19.93 1.03
C GLN A 78 -14.52 19.59 -0.18
N PHE A 79 -14.88 20.13 -1.34
CA PHE A 79 -14.11 19.93 -2.58
C PHE A 79 -12.65 20.38 -2.48
N LYS A 80 -12.38 21.48 -1.75
CA LYS A 80 -11.01 21.96 -1.52
C LYS A 80 -10.17 20.95 -0.75
N ALA A 81 -10.74 20.32 0.27
CA ALA A 81 -10.07 19.28 1.05
C ALA A 81 -9.83 18.02 0.21
N PHE A 82 -10.81 17.61 -0.60
CA PHE A 82 -10.66 16.51 -1.54
C PHE A 82 -9.52 16.74 -2.55
N ARG A 83 -9.44 17.94 -3.15
CA ARG A 83 -8.34 18.29 -4.07
C ARG A 83 -6.97 18.23 -3.38
N PHE A 84 -6.88 18.70 -2.15
CA PHE A 84 -5.64 18.66 -1.39
C PHE A 84 -5.21 17.22 -1.05
N GLN A 85 -6.18 16.36 -0.71
CA GLN A 85 -5.95 14.93 -0.50
C GLN A 85 -5.42 14.25 -1.77
N GLN A 86 -6.07 14.45 -2.92
CA GLN A 86 -5.64 13.89 -4.20
C GLN A 86 -4.24 14.39 -4.61
N HIS A 87 -3.93 15.67 -4.35
CA HIS A 87 -2.60 16.22 -4.58
C HIS A 87 -1.53 15.49 -3.74
N ARG A 88 -1.79 15.28 -2.45
CA ARG A 88 -0.88 14.51 -1.57
C ARG A 88 -0.68 13.08 -2.05
N TRP A 89 -1.74 12.40 -2.48
CA TRP A 89 -1.67 11.03 -3.00
C TRP A 89 -0.90 10.92 -4.31
N SER A 90 -0.88 11.97 -5.12
CA SER A 90 -0.12 12.01 -6.36
C SER A 90 1.36 12.38 -6.12
N CYS A 91 1.63 13.36 -5.26
CA CYS A 91 3.00 13.86 -5.01
C CYS A 91 3.80 13.01 -4.02
N GLY A 92 3.14 12.39 -3.03
CA GLY A 92 3.78 11.57 -2.01
C GLY A 92 4.59 10.40 -2.58
N PRO A 93 4.00 9.55 -3.44
CA PRO A 93 4.70 8.43 -4.06
C PRO A 93 5.92 8.86 -4.88
N ALA A 94 5.86 9.97 -5.61
CA ALA A 94 7.00 10.48 -6.37
C ALA A 94 8.18 10.86 -5.47
N ASN A 95 7.92 11.53 -4.35
CA ASN A 95 8.93 11.87 -3.36
C ASN A 95 9.52 10.61 -2.70
N LEU A 96 8.67 9.64 -2.35
CA LEU A 96 9.10 8.36 -1.81
C LEU A 96 10.01 7.62 -2.80
N PHE A 97 9.60 7.51 -4.06
CA PHE A 97 10.38 6.82 -5.09
C PHE A 97 11.79 7.40 -5.21
N ARG A 98 11.92 8.74 -5.23
CA ARG A 98 13.21 9.43 -5.26
C ARG A 98 14.09 9.07 -4.04
N LYS A 99 13.51 8.99 -2.84
CA LYS A 99 14.25 8.63 -1.61
C LYS A 99 14.64 7.15 -1.58
N MET A 100 13.81 6.29 -2.14
CA MET A 100 13.96 4.84 -2.13
C MET A 100 14.80 4.29 -3.29
N THR A 101 15.08 5.10 -4.31
CA THR A 101 15.74 4.65 -5.56
C THR A 101 17.03 3.89 -5.26
N MET A 102 17.88 4.40 -4.36
CA MET A 102 19.15 3.73 -4.00
C MET A 102 18.93 2.40 -3.26
N GLU A 103 17.96 2.34 -2.34
CA GLU A 103 17.59 1.12 -1.61
C GLU A 103 17.08 0.03 -2.57
N ILE A 104 16.24 0.42 -3.54
CA ILE A 104 15.69 -0.48 -4.56
C ILE A 104 16.80 -1.04 -5.44
N ILE A 105 17.69 -0.18 -5.96
CA ILE A 105 18.79 -0.60 -6.84
C ILE A 105 19.70 -1.59 -6.12
N HIS A 106 20.12 -1.27 -4.90
CA HIS A 106 21.00 -2.13 -4.12
C HIS A 106 20.37 -3.52 -3.87
N ASN A 107 19.07 -3.56 -3.60
CA ASN A 107 18.38 -4.81 -3.32
C ASN A 107 18.09 -5.62 -4.61
N GLN A 108 17.84 -4.99 -5.77
CA GLN A 108 17.71 -5.72 -7.04
C GLN A 108 18.99 -6.48 -7.41
N VAL A 109 20.15 -5.87 -7.19
CA VAL A 109 21.45 -6.51 -7.39
C VAL A 109 21.62 -7.71 -6.45
N PHE A 110 21.25 -7.54 -5.17
CA PHE A 110 21.32 -8.61 -4.17
C PHE A 110 20.30 -9.73 -4.40
N PHE A 111 19.07 -9.40 -4.81
CA PHE A 111 18.01 -10.35 -5.11
C PHE A 111 18.40 -11.26 -6.28
N PHE A 112 18.89 -10.67 -7.37
CA PHE A 112 19.37 -11.40 -8.55
C PHE A 112 20.54 -12.35 -8.21
N LEU A 113 21.45 -11.94 -7.31
CA LEU A 113 22.53 -12.79 -6.82
C LEU A 113 22.02 -13.92 -5.89
N SER A 114 21.03 -13.63 -5.04
CA SER A 114 20.48 -14.58 -4.06
C SER A 114 19.53 -15.62 -4.68
N GLU A 115 18.82 -15.26 -5.75
CA GLU A 115 17.91 -16.14 -6.49
C GLU A 115 18.67 -17.30 -7.15
N LYS A 116 19.95 -17.09 -7.48
CA LYS A 116 20.88 -18.13 -7.94
C LYS A 116 21.25 -19.14 -6.85
N LEU A 117 20.96 -18.87 -5.57
CA LEU A 117 21.46 -19.63 -4.41
C LEU A 117 20.37 -20.18 -3.48
N ARG A 118 19.08 -19.84 -3.64
CA ARG A 118 18.05 -20.17 -2.63
C ARG A 118 16.99 -21.16 -3.10
N GLN A 119 17.13 -22.43 -2.71
CA GLN A 119 16.04 -23.40 -2.62
C GLN A 119 15.30 -23.25 -1.29
N LYS A 120 14.09 -22.67 -1.30
CA LYS A 120 12.92 -22.97 -0.42
C LYS A 120 11.89 -21.84 -0.49
N PRO A 121 10.61 -22.10 -0.84
CA PRO A 121 9.55 -21.13 -0.65
C PRO A 121 8.67 -21.56 0.53
N SER A 122 8.89 -21.00 1.72
CA SER A 122 7.79 -20.83 2.67
C SER A 122 7.08 -19.55 2.25
N VAL A 123 5.90 -19.66 1.66
CA VAL A 123 5.14 -18.52 1.11
C VAL A 123 4.76 -17.57 2.24
N ARG A 124 5.46 -16.45 2.36
CA ARG A 124 5.22 -15.38 3.33
C ARG A 124 4.26 -14.35 2.70
N SER A 125 2.96 -14.61 2.79
CA SER A 125 1.91 -13.74 2.23
C SER A 125 1.36 -12.76 3.27
N LEU A 126 1.16 -11.51 2.85
CA LEU A 126 0.58 -10.39 3.58
C LEU A 126 -0.73 -9.97 2.90
N VAL A 127 -1.77 -9.62 3.67
CA VAL A 127 -3.11 -9.32 3.13
C VAL A 127 -3.31 -7.80 3.08
N VAL A 128 -3.61 -7.27 1.90
CA VAL A 128 -3.95 -5.85 1.70
C VAL A 128 -5.26 -5.78 0.94
N LYS A 129 -6.17 -4.90 1.39
CA LYS A 129 -7.51 -4.88 0.86
C LYS A 129 -8.07 -3.46 0.66
N GLU A 130 -8.99 -3.35 -0.30
CA GLU A 130 -9.66 -2.15 -0.82
C GLU A 130 -10.53 -1.39 0.19
N VAL A 131 -10.50 -0.07 -0.01
CA VAL A 131 -11.31 0.95 0.66
C VAL A 131 -12.23 1.56 -0.38
N GLN A 132 -13.54 1.42 -0.19
CA GLN A 132 -14.52 2.13 -1.00
C GLN A 132 -14.80 3.50 -0.38
N LEU A 133 -14.57 4.53 -1.16
CA LEU A 133 -14.85 5.91 -0.80
C LEU A 133 -16.37 6.14 -0.82
N TYR A 134 -16.93 6.46 0.34
CA TYR A 134 -18.33 6.75 0.57
C TYR A 134 -18.46 8.22 1.03
N CYS A 135 -19.35 8.96 0.37
CA CYS A 135 -19.75 10.29 0.86
C CYS A 135 -21.07 10.12 1.61
N PRO A 136 -21.10 10.26 2.95
CA PRO A 136 -22.35 10.14 3.71
C PRO A 136 -23.33 11.25 3.31
N PRO A 137 -24.65 10.97 3.29
CA PRO A 137 -25.66 12.00 3.08
C PRO A 137 -25.63 13.04 4.22
N PRO A 138 -26.12 14.27 3.97
CA PRO A 138 -26.15 15.32 5.00
C PRO A 138 -26.87 14.84 6.26
N GLY A 139 -26.21 14.91 7.42
CA GLY A 139 -26.77 14.50 8.72
C GLY A 139 -26.43 13.07 9.18
N PHE A 140 -25.59 12.33 8.46
CA PHE A 140 -25.11 11.01 8.88
C PHE A 140 -23.69 11.12 9.47
N GLU A 141 -23.57 11.12 10.80
CA GLU A 141 -22.27 11.03 11.51
C GLU A 141 -21.91 9.56 11.72
N LEU A 142 -20.91 9.05 10.99
CA LEU A 142 -20.25 7.80 11.37
C LEU A 142 -19.26 8.14 12.49
N TRP A 143 -19.45 7.52 13.65
CA TRP A 143 -18.56 7.64 14.81
C TRP A 143 -17.18 7.05 14.52
N SER A 144 -16.30 7.75 13.80
CA SER A 144 -14.86 7.45 13.75
C SER A 144 -14.04 8.54 13.03
N GLN A 145 -14.01 9.77 13.55
CA GLN A 145 -13.03 10.79 13.11
C GLN A 145 -11.99 11.06 14.19
N ARG A 146 -11.04 10.13 14.36
CA ARG A 146 -9.79 10.41 15.07
C ARG A 146 -8.64 9.50 14.62
N ILE A 147 -8.29 9.57 13.33
CA ILE A 147 -6.97 9.21 12.80
C ILE A 147 -6.63 10.21 11.69
#